data_AF-X1HEG5-F1
#
_entry.id   AF-X1HEG5-F1
#
_cell.length_a   1.000
_cell.length_b   1.000
_cell.length_c   1.000
_cell.angle_alpha   90.00
_cell.angle_beta   90.00
_cell.angle_gamma   90.00
#
_symmetry.space_group_name_H-M   'P 1'
#
loop_
_entity.id
_entity.type
_entity.pdbx_description
1 polymer ?
#
loop_
_entity_poly.entity_id
_entity_poly.type
_entity_poly.pdbx_seq_one_letter_code
_entity_poly.pdbx_strand_id
1 'polypeptide(L)'
;MTNEKLIGLRDRCGFRPLSLGKLKGSYLFASETSAFNLIGAEFIREVEPGEMIVIDRNCLKSFRILPAGKAAFCVFEFVYLARPDSDIYGENVAFSRQKMGGKLAQE
;
A
#
# COMPACT_ATOMS: atom_id res chain seq x y z
N MET A 1 8.19 -11.03 -13.88
CA MET A 1 7.49 -10.23 -14.91
C MET A 1 7.28 -11.11 -16.12
N THR A 2 6.07 -11.18 -16.65
CA THR A 2 5.91 -11.66 -18.04
C THR A 2 6.30 -10.51 -18.96
N ASN A 3 6.66 -10.79 -20.21
CA ASN A 3 7.10 -9.75 -21.15
C ASN A 3 6.00 -8.71 -21.49
N GLU A 4 4.75 -8.93 -21.04
CA GLU A 4 3.61 -8.12 -21.44
C GLU A 4 2.74 -7.62 -20.28
N LYS A 5 2.90 -8.17 -19.07
CA LYS A 5 2.01 -7.87 -17.94
C LYS A 5 2.79 -7.58 -16.67
N LEU A 6 2.32 -6.55 -15.95
CA LEU A 6 2.69 -6.28 -14.57
C LEU A 6 1.57 -6.77 -13.66
N ILE A 7 1.91 -7.60 -12.68
CA ILE A 7 0.94 -8.20 -11.75
C ILE A 7 1.33 -7.78 -10.34
N GLY A 8 0.40 -7.13 -9.63
CA GLY A 8 0.49 -6.86 -8.19
C GLY A 8 -0.48 -7.78 -7.45
N LEU A 9 -0.04 -8.38 -6.35
CA LEU A 9 -0.85 -9.27 -5.53
C LEU A 9 -0.63 -8.94 -4.06
N ARG A 10 -1.72 -8.88 -3.29
CA ARG A 10 -1.66 -8.77 -1.83
C ARG A 10 -2.24 -10.02 -1.16
N ASP A 11 -1.61 -10.47 -0.08
CA ASP A 11 -2.07 -11.65 0.65
C ASP A 11 -3.45 -11.44 1.29
N ARG A 12 -4.11 -12.53 1.71
CA ARG A 12 -5.50 -12.52 2.22
C ARG A 12 -5.68 -11.69 3.49
N CYS A 13 -4.65 -11.57 4.31
CA CYS A 13 -4.69 -10.84 5.57
C CYS A 13 -4.22 -9.39 5.40
N GLY A 14 -3.61 -9.08 4.25
CA GLY A 14 -3.04 -7.78 3.93
C GLY A 14 -1.79 -7.47 4.74
N PHE A 15 -1.03 -8.46 5.19
CA PHE A 15 0.03 -8.29 6.20
C PHE A 15 1.05 -7.19 5.83
N ARG A 16 1.42 -7.12 4.54
CA ARG A 16 2.28 -6.06 4.00
C ARG A 16 1.47 -5.01 3.21
N PRO A 17 1.88 -3.74 3.26
CA PRO A 17 1.28 -2.69 2.45
C PRO A 17 1.63 -2.87 0.98
N LEU A 18 0.66 -2.55 0.12
CA LEU A 18 0.83 -2.48 -1.32
C LEU A 18 -0.16 -1.43 -1.83
N SER A 19 0.35 -0.45 -2.55
CA SER A 19 -0.39 0.69 -3.06
C SER A 19 -0.29 0.76 -4.57
N LEU A 20 -1.37 1.22 -5.20
CA LEU A 20 -1.46 1.49 -6.63
C LEU A 20 -1.38 3.00 -6.86
N GLY A 21 -0.51 3.42 -7.77
CA GLY A 21 -0.38 4.79 -8.21
C GLY A 21 -0.40 4.93 -9.73
N LYS A 22 -0.37 6.17 -10.21
CA LYS A 22 -0.36 6.51 -11.64
C LYS A 22 0.55 7.69 -11.93
N LEU A 23 1.33 7.58 -13.00
CA LEU A 23 2.20 8.64 -13.49
C LEU A 23 2.16 8.66 -15.01
N LYS A 24 1.81 9.81 -15.61
CA LYS A 24 1.81 10.02 -17.07
C LYS A 24 1.09 8.90 -17.86
N GLY A 25 -0.03 8.41 -17.33
CA GLY A 25 -0.83 7.35 -17.95
C GLY A 25 -0.38 5.92 -17.64
N SER A 26 0.78 5.73 -17.00
CA SER A 26 1.27 4.42 -16.56
C SER A 26 0.88 4.13 -15.11
N TYR A 27 0.53 2.88 -14.82
CA TYR A 27 0.25 2.41 -13.47
C TYR A 27 1.53 1.96 -12.76
N LEU A 28 1.56 2.14 -11.45
CA LEU A 28 2.71 1.88 -10.58
C LEU A 28 2.27 1.09 -9.35
N PHE A 29 3.13 0.23 -8.85
CA PHE A 29 2.99 -0.37 -7.52
C PHE A 29 4.14 0.10 -6.63
N ALA A 30 3.82 0.35 -5.36
CA ALA A 30 4.81 0.60 -4.33
C ALA A 30 4.33 0.02 -3.00
N SER A 31 5.25 -0.36 -2.11
CA SER A 31 4.89 -0.75 -0.74
C SER A 31 4.44 0.44 0.10
N GLU A 32 4.83 1.66 -0.29
CA GLU A 32 4.58 2.88 0.47
C GLU A 32 4.24 4.05 -0.46
N THR A 33 3.36 4.94 0.01
CA THR A 33 2.92 6.13 -0.75
C THR A 33 4.01 7.19 -0.88
N SER A 34 5.01 7.21 0.00
CA SER A 34 6.20 8.08 -0.12
C SER A 34 6.95 7.89 -1.45
N ALA A 35 6.92 6.68 -2.03
CA ALA A 35 7.50 6.43 -3.35
C ALA A 35 6.79 7.20 -4.45
N PHE A 36 5.46 7.39 -4.34
CA PHE A 36 4.69 8.19 -5.29
C PHE A 36 4.98 9.68 -5.13
N ASN A 37 5.03 10.16 -3.88
CA ASN A 37 5.38 11.55 -3.56
C ASN A 37 6.74 11.94 -4.14
N LEU A 38 7.73 11.05 -4.02
CA LEU A 38 9.09 11.28 -4.50
C LEU A 38 9.16 11.54 -6.02
N ILE A 39 8.31 10.88 -6.81
CA ILE A 39 8.32 10.94 -8.27
C ILE A 39 7.16 11.77 -8.85
N GLY A 40 6.34 12.38 -8.00
CA GLY A 40 5.14 13.13 -8.40
C GLY A 40 4.06 12.26 -9.03
N ALA A 41 3.95 10.99 -8.62
CA ALA A 41 2.87 10.11 -9.03
C ALA A 41 1.61 10.34 -8.20
N GLU A 42 0.44 10.19 -8.83
CA GLU A 42 -0.86 10.20 -8.18
C GLU A 42 -1.05 8.88 -7.41
N PHE A 43 -1.39 8.95 -6.12
CA PHE A 43 -1.88 7.80 -5.37
C PHE A 43 -3.34 7.52 -5.78
N ILE A 44 -3.64 6.28 -6.19
CA ILE A 44 -5.01 5.86 -6.53
C ILE A 44 -5.70 5.26 -5.31
N ARG A 45 -5.13 4.16 -4.78
CA ARG A 45 -5.64 3.43 -3.60
C ARG A 45 -4.66 2.37 -3.14
N GLU A 46 -4.93 1.79 -1.98
CA GLU A 46 -4.31 0.54 -1.56
C GLU A 46 -4.86 -0.65 -2.37
N VAL A 47 -4.02 -1.67 -2.56
CA VAL A 47 -4.43 -2.98 -3.06
C VAL A 47 -5.12 -3.73 -1.93
N GLU A 48 -6.31 -4.26 -2.16
CA GLU A 48 -7.12 -4.92 -1.14
C GLU A 48 -6.51 -6.28 -0.71
N PRO A 49 -6.72 -6.73 0.54
CA PRO A 49 -6.32 -8.08 0.94
C PRO A 49 -6.94 -9.17 0.04
N GLY A 50 -6.09 -10.05 -0.50
CA GLY A 50 -6.50 -11.11 -1.45
C GLY A 50 -6.78 -10.63 -2.88
N GLU A 51 -6.50 -9.36 -3.18
CA GLU A 51 -6.63 -8.80 -4.52
C GLU A 51 -5.39 -9.04 -5.38
N MET A 52 -5.63 -9.42 -6.63
CA MET A 52 -4.66 -9.41 -7.71
C MET A 52 -5.04 -8.33 -8.72
N ILE A 53 -4.11 -7.44 -9.02
CA ILE A 53 -4.25 -6.44 -10.08
C ILE A 53 -3.32 -6.83 -11.23
N VAL A 54 -3.88 -6.91 -12.43
CA VAL A 54 -3.15 -7.19 -13.67
C VAL A 54 -3.20 -5.95 -14.55
N ILE A 55 -2.03 -5.44 -14.92
CA ILE A 55 -1.87 -4.32 -15.84
C ILE A 55 -1.22 -4.87 -17.11
N ASP A 56 -1.86 -4.63 -18.24
CA ASP A 56 -1.32 -4.88 -19.58
C ASP A 56 -1.37 -3.61 -20.43
N ARG A 57 -1.03 -3.72 -21.72
CA ARG A 57 -1.01 -2.57 -22.65
C ARG A 57 -2.37 -1.91 -22.85
N ASN A 58 -3.46 -2.62 -22.57
CA ASN A 58 -4.81 -2.19 -22.89
C ASN A 58 -5.53 -1.64 -21.66
N CYS A 59 -5.33 -2.23 -20.48
CA CYS A 59 -6.09 -1.86 -19.29
C CYS A 59 -5.48 -2.36 -17.97
N LEU A 60 -6.03 -1.84 -16.87
CA LEU A 60 -5.91 -2.41 -15.53
C LEU A 60 -7.15 -3.26 -15.24
N LYS A 61 -6.94 -4.48 -14.74
CA LYS A 61 -8.02 -5.35 -14.24
C LYS A 61 -7.74 -5.76 -12.79
N SER A 62 -8.78 -5.68 -11.96
CA SER A 62 -8.76 -6.10 -10.56
C SER A 62 -9.54 -7.40 -10.40
N PHE A 63 -8.95 -8.34 -9.66
CA PHE A 63 -9.55 -9.64 -9.38
C PHE A 63 -9.40 -9.94 -7.90
N ARG A 64 -10.51 -10.33 -7.24
CA ARG A 64 -10.46 -10.95 -5.92
C ARG A 64 -10.23 -12.44 -6.09
N ILE A 65 -8.97 -12.86 -6.06
CA ILE A 65 -8.59 -14.25 -6.28
C ILE A 65 -8.59 -15.08 -4.99
N LEU A 66 -8.60 -14.42 -3.85
CA LEU A 66 -8.68 -15.05 -2.54
C LEU A 66 -9.76 -14.35 -1.69
N PRO A 67 -10.53 -15.08 -0.87
CA PRO A 67 -11.46 -14.44 0.06
C PRO A 67 -10.67 -13.61 1.07
N ALA A 68 -11.14 -12.41 1.41
CA ALA A 68 -10.51 -11.62 2.47
C ALA A 68 -10.44 -12.45 3.77
N GLY A 69 -9.23 -12.56 4.34
CA GLY A 69 -9.02 -13.17 5.64
C GLY A 69 -9.33 -12.18 6.76
N LYS A 70 -9.12 -12.61 8.01
CA LYS A 70 -9.06 -11.66 9.13
C LYS A 70 -7.89 -10.71 8.87
N ALA A 71 -8.18 -9.41 8.81
CA ALA A 71 -7.15 -8.39 8.63
C ALA A 71 -6.10 -8.51 9.73
N ALA A 72 -4.83 -8.62 9.32
CA ALA A 72 -3.70 -8.75 10.23
C ALA A 72 -2.53 -7.95 9.65
N PHE A 73 -2.64 -6.63 9.69
CA PHE A 73 -1.59 -5.76 9.21
C PHE A 73 -0.37 -5.78 10.14
N CYS A 74 0.81 -5.59 9.58
CA CYS A 74 2.04 -5.51 10.36
C CYS A 74 2.11 -4.18 11.12
N VAL A 75 1.90 -4.21 12.45
CA VAL A 75 2.01 -3.02 13.31
C VAL A 75 3.40 -2.35 13.25
N PHE A 76 4.44 -3.13 12.95
CA PHE A 76 5.81 -2.61 12.82
C PHE A 76 5.99 -1.63 11.65
N GLU A 77 5.08 -1.62 10.66
CA GLU A 77 5.07 -0.56 9.63
C GLU A 77 4.89 0.81 10.29
N PHE A 78 3.92 0.95 11.19
CA PHE A 78 3.70 2.20 11.94
C PHE A 78 4.75 2.44 13.01
N VAL A 79 5.21 1.40 13.71
CA VAL A 79 6.17 1.57 14.82
C VAL A 79 7.56 1.97 14.29
N TYR A 80 8.01 1.39 13.18
CA TYR A 80 9.42 1.50 12.80
C TYR A 80 9.71 1.49 11.29
N LEU A 81 9.14 0.55 10.53
CA LEU A 81 9.60 0.25 9.17
C LEU A 81 9.25 1.33 8.15
N ALA A 82 8.00 1.81 8.15
CA ALA A 82 7.55 2.74 7.14
C ALA A 82 8.15 4.13 7.35
N ARG A 83 8.31 4.86 6.25
CA ARG A 83 8.75 6.24 6.29
C ARG A 83 7.67 7.13 6.93
N PRO A 84 8.07 8.19 7.68
CA PRO A 84 7.11 9.09 8.32
C PRO A 84 6.15 9.81 7.35
N ASP A 85 6.59 10.05 6.11
CA ASP A 85 5.83 10.71 5.05
C ASP A 85 4.96 9.74 4.23
N SER A 86 4.87 8.48 4.64
CA SER A 86 3.95 7.50 4.06
C SER A 86 2.61 7.52 4.78
N ASP A 87 1.54 7.42 4.01
CA ASP A 87 0.21 7.00 4.45
C ASP A 87 0.05 5.50 4.21
N ILE A 88 -0.34 4.78 5.26
CA ILE A 88 -0.59 3.34 5.25
C ILE A 88 -1.96 3.12 5.93
N TYR A 89 -2.86 2.34 5.32
CA TYR A 89 -4.24 2.15 5.78
C TYR A 89 -5.02 3.44 6.07
N GLY A 90 -4.75 4.51 5.29
CA GLY A 90 -5.38 5.81 5.47
C GLY A 90 -4.90 6.61 6.68
N GLU A 91 -3.88 6.12 7.41
CA GLU A 91 -3.24 6.83 8.51
C GLU A 91 -1.82 7.23 8.14
N ASN A 92 -1.48 8.47 8.41
CA ASN A 92 -0.12 8.95 8.24
C ASN A 92 0.80 8.36 9.32
N VAL A 93 1.97 7.87 8.91
CA VAL A 93 2.92 7.22 9.81
C VAL A 93 3.49 8.20 10.85
N ALA A 94 3.83 9.44 10.47
CA ALA A 94 4.33 10.44 11.41
C ALA A 94 3.29 10.78 12.49
N PHE A 95 2.03 11.03 12.09
CA PHE A 95 0.96 11.31 13.06
C PHE A 95 0.67 10.13 13.98
N SER A 96 0.71 8.90 13.45
CA SER A 96 0.55 7.70 14.26
C SER A 96 1.65 7.59 15.33
N ARG A 97 2.92 7.84 14.97
CA ARG A 97 4.04 7.84 15.92
C ARG A 97 3.94 8.96 16.96
N GLN A 98 3.47 10.14 16.58
CA GLN A 98 3.21 11.23 17.53
C GLN A 98 2.11 10.86 18.54
N LYS A 99 1.01 10.24 18.07
CA LYS A 99 -0.05 9.72 18.96
C LYS A 99 0.50 8.69 19.95
N MET A 100 1.35 7.76 19.49
CA MET A 100 2.00 6.77 20.36
C MET A 100 2.89 7.44 21.41
N GLY A 101 3.71 8.41 21.03
CA GLY A 101 4.53 9.18 21.98
C GLY A 101 3.69 9.93 23.01
N GLY A 102 2.57 10.52 22.59
CA GLY A 102 1.63 11.18 23.50
C GLY A 102 0.95 10.20 24.47
N LYS A 103 0.71 8.95 24.05
CA LYS A 103 0.19 7.90 24.93
C LYS A 103 1.23 7.44 25.95
N LEU A 104 2.47 7.25 25.52
CA LEU A 104 3.57 6.88 26.42
C LEU A 104 3.81 7.94 27.49
N ALA A 105 3.61 9.23 27.18
CA ALA A 105 3.72 10.31 28.17
C ALA A 105 2.60 10.32 29.24
N GLN A 106 1.50 9.58 29.02
CA GLN A 106 0.38 9.44 29.96
C GLN A 106 0.47 8.19 30.85
N GLU A 107 1.38 7.28 30.54
CA GLU A 107 1.66 6.05 31.32
C GLU A 107 2.62 6.33 32.48
#